data_AF-A0A5C5YQQ7-F1
#
_entry.id   AF-A0A5C5YQQ7-F1
#
_cell.length_a   1.000
_cell.length_b   1.000
_cell.length_c   1.000
_cell.angle_alpha   90.00
_cell.angle_beta   90.00
_cell.angle_gamma   90.00
#
_symmetry.space_group_name_H-M   'P 1'
#
loop_
_entity.id
_entity.type
_entity.pdbx_description
1 polymer ?
#
loop_
_entity_poly.entity_id
_entity_poly.type
_entity_poly.pdbx_seq_one_letter_code
_entity_poly.pdbx_strand_id
1 'polypeptide(L)'
;MRIASRRTILWLLLALLLRVCCCVTPAHAAQVEKSNPAKVYMHYMPWFETPDTLGPGQWGWHWRMNTQNPNVIDASGRRQIASHYYPKIGPYASSDPDVIEYHLLLMKLSGVDGVMIDWYGVEGTNGDIGSLLSNSNALVDRLGDFGLDFAVVLEDRFSANIGQAEANVSYLNDNYFSHPSYIRLGPSAEPLLASFGPINFQTESQWTQILAQADEPVAFMPLWYESQDAGGNAAGEYAWIYEDEAQNNHLGHQDSFYRYRAPNLELAGGVAYPGFDDFYSEGGAGSPVPFEIPHDGGATLDAVLNQAAQFANRVDFLQLATFNDFGEGTMFEPTNETGFDYLARVQEHTGVAYGEAELELVYRLFLARRSYAEDAGAMSNLDGVSGMLAALELSAAAELLESTAPTGDYDHDGVVGAGDYLVWRGAYGARTAVYGSGADGNYDGVVDAADYAVWRDHFGGRSLPAAAVPGPSSLALIGLASLGCWARVGRS
;
A
#
# COMPACT_ATOMS: atom_id res chain seq x y z
N MET A 1 -41.83 53.27 -30.94
CA MET A 1 -42.13 51.96 -31.55
C MET A 1 -41.05 51.63 -32.58
N ARG A 2 -39.93 51.03 -32.14
CA ARG A 2 -38.92 50.41 -33.02
C ARG A 2 -38.30 49.25 -32.25
N ILE A 3 -38.33 48.11 -32.90
CA ILE A 3 -38.04 46.76 -32.41
C ILE A 3 -36.54 46.65 -32.17
N ALA A 4 -36.13 46.41 -30.92
CA ALA A 4 -34.77 45.98 -30.61
C ALA A 4 -34.55 44.60 -31.26
N SER A 5 -33.55 44.50 -32.14
CA SER A 5 -33.30 43.29 -32.91
C SER A 5 -32.83 42.16 -31.99
N ARG A 6 -33.40 40.96 -32.18
CA ARG A 6 -33.08 39.70 -31.49
C ARG A 6 -31.62 39.23 -31.62
N ARG A 7 -30.71 40.03 -32.21
CA ARG A 7 -29.30 39.66 -32.43
C ARG A 7 -28.35 40.08 -31.30
N THR A 8 -28.75 40.97 -30.40
CA THR A 8 -27.87 41.43 -29.31
C THR A 8 -28.03 40.62 -28.01
N ILE A 9 -29.12 39.87 -27.86
CA ILE A 9 -29.35 38.98 -26.70
C ILE A 9 -28.70 37.60 -26.91
N LEU A 10 -28.44 37.21 -28.17
CA LEU A 10 -27.81 35.93 -28.48
C LEU A 10 -26.28 35.92 -28.23
N TRP A 11 -25.63 37.09 -28.14
CA TRP A 11 -24.20 37.18 -27.84
C TRP A 11 -23.88 37.29 -26.35
N LEU A 12 -24.85 37.64 -25.51
CA LEU A 12 -24.71 37.64 -24.04
C LEU A 12 -25.13 36.30 -23.40
N LEU A 13 -25.87 35.45 -24.12
CA LEU A 13 -26.19 34.08 -23.70
C LEU A 13 -25.22 33.02 -24.25
N LEU A 14 -24.41 33.35 -25.25
CA LEU A 14 -23.37 32.45 -25.79
C LEU A 14 -21.99 32.65 -25.13
N ALA A 15 -21.83 33.69 -24.31
CA ALA A 15 -20.62 33.96 -23.53
C ALA A 15 -20.68 33.43 -22.08
N LEU A 16 -21.78 32.77 -21.70
CA LEU A 16 -21.99 32.17 -20.37
C LEU A 16 -22.20 30.64 -20.45
N LEU A 17 -21.62 29.98 -21.44
CA LEU A 17 -21.77 28.53 -21.65
C LEU A 17 -20.50 27.82 -22.18
N LEU A 18 -19.34 28.47 -22.11
CA LEU A 18 -18.06 27.82 -22.45
C LEU A 18 -16.96 28.28 -21.50
N ARG A 19 -16.80 27.49 -20.42
CA ARG A 19 -15.54 27.13 -19.73
C ARG A 19 -15.87 26.51 -18.37
N VAL A 20 -16.46 25.32 -18.39
CA VAL A 20 -15.99 24.28 -17.46
C VAL A 20 -14.97 23.51 -18.27
N CYS A 21 -13.77 24.09 -18.37
CA CYS A 21 -12.61 23.27 -18.64
C CYS A 21 -12.39 22.59 -17.28
N CYS A 22 -12.79 21.31 -17.14
CA CYS A 22 -12.20 20.47 -16.10
C CYS A 22 -10.71 20.39 -16.43
N CYS A 23 -9.96 21.40 -16.02
CA CYS A 23 -8.62 21.13 -15.56
C CYS A 23 -8.84 20.17 -14.40
N VAL A 24 -8.69 18.87 -14.67
CA VAL A 24 -8.42 17.90 -13.62
C VAL A 24 -7.06 18.34 -13.09
N THR A 25 -7.07 19.28 -12.16
CA THR A 25 -5.98 19.39 -11.20
C THR A 25 -5.91 18.01 -10.56
N PRO A 26 -4.74 17.34 -10.49
CA PRO A 26 -4.65 16.10 -9.73
C PRO A 26 -5.28 16.37 -8.38
N ALA A 27 -6.36 15.65 -8.08
CA ALA A 27 -7.00 15.74 -6.79
C ALA A 27 -5.92 15.38 -5.78
N HIS A 28 -5.55 16.32 -4.91
CA HIS A 28 -4.61 16.01 -3.84
C HIS A 28 -5.25 14.93 -2.97
N ALA A 29 -4.43 14.00 -2.49
CA ALA A 29 -4.89 13.00 -1.55
C ALA A 29 -5.63 13.66 -0.38
N ALA A 30 -6.86 13.21 -0.14
CA ALA A 30 -7.65 13.69 0.98
C ALA A 30 -7.24 12.95 2.27
N GLN A 31 -7.25 13.65 3.39
CA GLN A 31 -7.06 13.03 4.70
C GLN A 31 -8.28 12.16 5.04
N VAL A 32 -8.04 10.99 5.61
CA VAL A 32 -9.10 10.06 5.99
C VAL A 32 -9.72 10.53 7.31
N GLU A 33 -11.03 10.75 7.29
CA GLU A 33 -11.79 11.09 8.50
C GLU A 33 -12.02 9.83 9.33
N LYS A 34 -11.56 9.85 10.58
CA LYS A 34 -11.65 8.75 11.54
C LYS A 34 -12.45 9.15 12.76
N SER A 35 -13.31 8.26 13.26
CA SER A 35 -13.95 8.47 14.56
C SER A 35 -13.04 8.08 15.73
N ASN A 36 -12.08 7.18 15.50
CA ASN A 36 -10.96 6.92 16.41
C ASN A 36 -9.72 7.70 15.94
N PRO A 37 -9.29 8.76 16.67
CA PRO A 37 -8.21 9.63 16.23
C PRO A 37 -6.81 9.05 16.48
N ALA A 38 -6.68 7.85 17.05
CA ALA A 38 -5.39 7.21 17.27
C ALA A 38 -4.61 7.09 15.96
N LYS A 39 -3.29 7.34 16.04
CA LYS A 39 -2.39 7.12 14.92
C LYS A 39 -2.19 5.63 14.71
N VAL A 40 -2.42 5.17 13.49
CA VAL A 40 -2.31 3.77 13.08
C VAL A 40 -1.30 3.69 11.96
N TYR A 41 -0.21 2.94 12.18
CA TYR A 41 0.81 2.71 11.17
C TYR A 41 0.85 1.23 10.78
N MET A 42 1.11 0.94 9.52
CA MET A 42 1.18 -0.43 9.01
C MET A 42 2.65 -0.83 8.83
N HIS A 43 3.09 -1.91 9.49
CA HIS A 43 4.42 -2.45 9.28
C HIS A 43 4.48 -3.13 7.90
N TYR A 44 5.51 -2.87 7.08
CA TYR A 44 5.56 -3.30 5.69
C TYR A 44 6.90 -3.94 5.31
N MET A 45 6.81 -5.08 4.63
CA MET A 45 7.96 -5.84 4.16
C MET A 45 8.26 -5.56 2.68
N PRO A 46 9.40 -4.95 2.32
CA PRO A 46 9.73 -4.57 0.94
C PRO A 46 10.50 -5.67 0.16
N TRP A 47 10.30 -6.95 0.49
CA TRP A 47 11.28 -8.01 0.19
C TRP A 47 10.87 -9.07 -0.83
N PHE A 48 9.69 -8.92 -1.44
CA PHE A 48 9.19 -9.86 -2.45
C PHE A 48 9.70 -9.51 -3.84
N GLU A 49 10.14 -10.53 -4.58
CA GLU A 49 10.74 -10.40 -5.91
C GLU A 49 10.31 -11.54 -6.84
N THR A 50 10.10 -11.24 -8.12
CA THR A 50 9.61 -12.19 -9.14
C THR A 50 10.58 -12.29 -10.31
N PRO A 51 10.32 -13.14 -11.32
CA PRO A 51 11.12 -13.16 -12.54
C PRO A 51 11.13 -11.84 -13.31
N ASP A 52 10.18 -10.93 -13.06
CA ASP A 52 10.13 -9.63 -13.75
C ASP A 52 11.23 -8.69 -13.27
N THR A 53 11.62 -8.79 -12.00
CA THR A 53 12.68 -7.99 -11.38
C THR A 53 14.03 -8.72 -11.34
N LEU A 54 14.04 -10.04 -11.14
CA LEU A 54 15.28 -10.84 -11.03
C LEU A 54 15.69 -11.55 -12.33
N GLY A 55 14.81 -11.55 -13.33
CA GLY A 55 15.00 -12.22 -14.60
C GLY A 55 14.40 -13.63 -14.68
N PRO A 56 14.38 -14.25 -15.87
CA PRO A 56 13.56 -15.43 -16.15
C PRO A 56 13.77 -16.60 -15.19
N GLY A 57 12.68 -17.03 -14.56
CA GLY A 57 12.63 -18.17 -13.64
C GLY A 57 13.26 -17.92 -12.26
N GLN A 58 13.79 -16.73 -12.00
CA GLN A 58 14.34 -16.35 -10.70
C GLN A 58 13.25 -15.77 -9.80
N TRP A 59 13.26 -16.14 -8.53
CA TRP A 59 12.31 -15.66 -7.52
C TRP A 59 13.07 -15.20 -6.29
N GLY A 60 12.54 -14.21 -5.59
CA GLY A 60 13.08 -13.75 -4.31
C GLY A 60 13.15 -14.88 -3.28
N TRP A 61 14.01 -14.72 -2.27
CA TRP A 61 14.07 -15.70 -1.18
C TRP A 61 12.76 -15.74 -0.41
N HIS A 62 12.08 -14.62 -0.20
CA HIS A 62 10.85 -14.56 0.60
C HIS A 62 9.64 -15.29 -0.01
N TRP A 63 9.61 -15.54 -1.34
CA TRP A 63 8.61 -16.45 -1.93
C TRP A 63 8.99 -17.93 -1.87
N ARG A 64 10.25 -18.24 -1.59
CA ARG A 64 10.82 -19.58 -1.70
C ARG A 64 11.20 -20.21 -0.37
N MET A 65 11.67 -19.39 0.56
CA MET A 65 12.63 -19.79 1.57
C MET A 65 13.66 -20.76 0.97
N ASN A 66 13.94 -21.90 1.61
CA ASN A 66 14.90 -22.89 1.13
C ASN A 66 14.25 -24.09 0.43
N THR A 67 12.93 -24.27 0.54
CA THR A 67 12.24 -25.51 0.09
C THR A 67 11.21 -25.30 -1.01
N GLN A 68 10.67 -24.09 -1.20
CA GLN A 68 9.60 -23.83 -2.16
C GLN A 68 10.13 -23.35 -3.52
N ASN A 69 9.39 -23.65 -4.59
CA ASN A 69 9.75 -23.31 -5.96
C ASN A 69 8.55 -22.74 -6.72
N PRO A 70 8.37 -21.41 -6.79
CA PRO A 70 7.23 -20.77 -7.44
C PRO A 70 7.14 -20.99 -8.96
N ASN A 71 8.13 -21.60 -9.59
CA ASN A 71 8.03 -22.09 -10.97
C ASN A 71 7.16 -23.36 -11.08
N VAL A 72 6.95 -24.07 -9.97
CA VAL A 72 5.97 -25.16 -9.87
C VAL A 72 4.59 -24.55 -9.67
N ILE A 73 3.70 -24.83 -10.61
CA ILE A 73 2.32 -24.36 -10.62
C ILE A 73 1.42 -25.58 -10.55
N ASP A 74 0.45 -25.58 -9.63
CA ASP A 74 -0.50 -26.66 -9.48
C ASP A 74 -1.66 -26.56 -10.50
N ALA A 75 -2.60 -27.52 -10.44
CA ALA A 75 -3.74 -27.55 -11.35
C ALA A 75 -4.76 -26.41 -11.12
N SER A 76 -4.66 -25.68 -10.01
CA SER A 76 -5.45 -24.48 -9.73
C SER A 76 -4.79 -23.20 -10.24
N GLY A 77 -3.56 -23.29 -10.74
CA GLY A 77 -2.75 -22.14 -11.14
C GLY A 77 -1.94 -21.55 -9.98
N ARG A 78 -2.03 -22.10 -8.76
CA ARG A 78 -1.28 -21.59 -7.60
C ARG A 78 0.18 -21.99 -7.72
N ARG A 79 1.06 -21.02 -7.45
CA ARG A 79 2.51 -21.24 -7.38
C ARG A 79 2.87 -21.85 -6.03
N GLN A 80 3.87 -22.72 -6.01
CA GLN A 80 4.43 -23.24 -4.77
C GLN A 80 5.26 -22.14 -4.07
N ILE A 81 4.70 -21.47 -3.06
CA ILE A 81 5.33 -20.39 -2.30
C ILE A 81 5.56 -20.77 -0.83
N ALA A 82 6.45 -20.04 -0.14
CA ALA A 82 6.75 -20.20 1.28
C ALA A 82 5.80 -19.41 2.16
N SER A 83 4.53 -19.85 2.20
CA SER A 83 3.50 -19.32 3.10
C SER A 83 2.34 -20.30 3.23
N HIS A 84 1.67 -20.28 4.39
CA HIS A 84 0.36 -20.93 4.55
C HIS A 84 -0.79 -20.15 3.88
N TYR A 85 -0.58 -18.86 3.61
CA TYR A 85 -1.60 -17.94 3.10
C TYR A 85 -1.23 -17.45 1.71
N TYR A 86 -2.19 -17.40 0.79
CA TYR A 86 -1.90 -17.05 -0.59
C TYR A 86 -2.43 -15.67 -0.91
N PRO A 87 -1.55 -14.72 -1.30
CA PRO A 87 -1.96 -13.36 -1.60
C PRO A 87 -3.08 -13.36 -2.64
N LYS A 88 -4.11 -12.55 -2.42
CA LYS A 88 -5.27 -12.47 -3.32
C LYS A 88 -4.89 -11.96 -4.72
N ILE A 89 -3.78 -11.22 -4.81
CA ILE A 89 -3.17 -10.74 -6.06
C ILE A 89 -2.09 -11.70 -6.62
N GLY A 90 -1.88 -12.86 -5.97
CA GLY A 90 -0.82 -13.81 -6.28
C GLY A 90 0.58 -13.31 -5.89
N PRO A 91 1.63 -14.14 -6.06
CA PRO A 91 3.01 -13.74 -5.76
C PRO A 91 3.48 -12.60 -6.66
N TYR A 92 4.01 -11.55 -6.05
CA TYR A 92 4.31 -10.28 -6.72
C TYR A 92 5.74 -9.78 -6.45
N ALA A 93 6.17 -8.76 -7.18
CA ALA A 93 7.39 -8.01 -6.89
C ALA A 93 7.02 -6.74 -6.14
N SER A 94 7.77 -6.41 -5.08
CA SER A 94 7.43 -5.30 -4.17
C SER A 94 7.55 -3.93 -4.82
N SER A 95 8.34 -3.83 -5.90
CA SER A 95 8.50 -2.60 -6.70
C SER A 95 7.53 -2.50 -7.88
N ASP A 96 6.61 -3.45 -8.05
CA ASP A 96 5.59 -3.34 -9.10
C ASP A 96 4.64 -2.17 -8.78
N PRO A 97 4.48 -1.19 -9.71
CA PRO A 97 3.70 0.01 -9.45
C PRO A 97 2.21 -0.27 -9.23
N ASP A 98 1.63 -1.29 -9.87
CA ASP A 98 0.23 -1.65 -9.67
C ASP A 98 0.03 -2.27 -8.28
N VAL A 99 1.03 -3.01 -7.80
CA VAL A 99 1.03 -3.62 -6.46
C VAL A 99 1.17 -2.56 -5.38
N ILE A 100 2.07 -1.58 -5.57
CA ILE A 100 2.20 -0.44 -4.66
C ILE A 100 0.90 0.38 -4.61
N GLU A 101 0.28 0.69 -5.75
CA GLU A 101 -1.02 1.36 -5.81
C GLU A 101 -2.09 0.58 -5.01
N TYR A 102 -2.18 -0.73 -5.24
CA TYR A 102 -3.10 -1.62 -4.53
C TYR A 102 -2.87 -1.58 -3.01
N HIS A 103 -1.62 -1.76 -2.55
CA HIS A 103 -1.29 -1.78 -1.11
C HIS A 103 -1.60 -0.44 -0.43
N LEU A 104 -1.16 0.68 -1.02
CA LEU A 104 -1.32 1.99 -0.42
C LEU A 104 -2.80 2.43 -0.38
N LEU A 105 -3.58 2.11 -1.41
CA LEU A 105 -5.02 2.37 -1.39
C LEU A 105 -5.75 1.53 -0.35
N LEU A 106 -5.41 0.25 -0.20
CA LEU A 106 -5.98 -0.59 0.86
C LEU A 106 -5.68 -0.03 2.24
N MET A 107 -4.43 0.31 2.53
CA MET A 107 -4.04 0.91 3.81
C MET A 107 -4.79 2.23 4.07
N LYS A 108 -4.81 3.12 3.07
CA LYS A 108 -5.55 4.39 3.16
C LYS A 108 -7.03 4.16 3.47
N LEU A 109 -7.69 3.29 2.72
CA LEU A 109 -9.11 3.02 2.90
C LEU A 109 -9.40 2.23 4.20
N SER A 110 -8.41 1.61 4.83
CA SER A 110 -8.52 1.10 6.19
C SER A 110 -8.37 2.16 7.29
N GLY A 111 -7.99 3.39 6.95
CA GLY A 111 -7.72 4.46 7.92
C GLY A 111 -6.34 4.38 8.56
N VAL A 112 -5.40 3.67 7.92
CA VAL A 112 -3.98 3.73 8.27
C VAL A 112 -3.45 5.13 7.92
N ASP A 113 -2.67 5.72 8.83
CA ASP A 113 -2.07 7.05 8.64
C ASP A 113 -0.73 6.99 7.88
N GLY A 114 -0.04 5.86 7.94
CA GLY A 114 1.28 5.72 7.34
C GLY A 114 1.89 4.34 7.47
N VAL A 115 3.11 4.19 6.96
CA VAL A 115 3.81 2.91 6.84
C VAL A 115 5.09 2.91 7.65
N MET A 116 5.33 1.85 8.42
CA MET A 116 6.61 1.56 9.07
C MET A 116 7.34 0.52 8.23
N ILE A 117 8.31 0.97 7.43
CA ILE A 117 9.00 0.12 6.44
C ILE A 117 10.09 -0.68 7.15
N ASP A 118 10.06 -2.01 7.05
CA ASP A 118 11.15 -2.87 7.49
C ASP A 118 12.39 -2.63 6.61
N TRP A 119 13.45 -2.07 7.20
CA TRP A 119 14.51 -1.38 6.45
C TRP A 119 15.90 -1.90 6.79
N TYR A 120 16.59 -2.39 5.77
CA TYR A 120 17.82 -3.18 5.90
C TYR A 120 19.11 -2.38 5.71
N GLY A 121 19.01 -1.11 5.36
CA GLY A 121 20.17 -0.27 5.10
C GLY A 121 20.50 -0.07 3.63
N VAL A 122 21.54 0.73 3.42
CA VAL A 122 22.31 0.84 2.17
C VAL A 122 23.62 0.05 2.23
N GLU A 123 24.10 -0.23 3.44
CA GLU A 123 25.21 -1.13 3.72
C GLU A 123 24.81 -2.18 4.75
N GLY A 124 25.22 -3.43 4.52
CA GLY A 124 24.92 -4.52 5.43
C GLY A 124 25.33 -5.88 4.91
N THR A 125 24.98 -6.92 5.67
CA THR A 125 25.29 -8.33 5.39
C THR A 125 24.14 -9.07 4.71
N ASN A 126 22.96 -8.46 4.61
CA ASN A 126 21.84 -9.10 3.94
C ASN A 126 22.08 -9.17 2.43
N GLY A 127 21.89 -10.36 1.85
CA GLY A 127 22.34 -10.67 0.49
C GLY A 127 21.63 -9.91 -0.62
N ASP A 128 20.45 -9.35 -0.32
CA ASP A 128 19.55 -8.65 -1.24
C ASP A 128 19.28 -7.20 -0.81
N ILE A 129 20.16 -6.61 0.02
CA ILE A 129 20.04 -5.22 0.50
C ILE A 129 19.77 -4.18 -0.61
N GLY A 130 20.35 -4.37 -1.81
CA GLY A 130 20.11 -3.48 -2.95
C GLY A 130 18.68 -3.54 -3.50
N SER A 131 18.08 -4.74 -3.55
CA SER A 131 16.68 -4.94 -3.93
C SER A 131 15.76 -4.35 -2.86
N LEU A 132 16.05 -4.61 -1.58
CA LEU A 132 15.28 -4.08 -0.45
C LEU A 132 15.26 -2.56 -0.41
N LEU A 133 16.42 -1.93 -0.65
CA LEU A 133 16.51 -0.47 -0.76
C LEU A 133 15.72 0.07 -1.96
N SER A 134 15.82 -0.60 -3.10
CA SER A 134 15.10 -0.19 -4.32
C SER A 134 13.59 -0.29 -4.13
N ASN A 135 13.11 -1.37 -3.50
CA ASN A 135 11.69 -1.58 -3.20
C ASN A 135 11.18 -0.60 -2.14
N SER A 136 11.98 -0.32 -1.10
CA SER A 136 11.66 0.71 -0.10
C SER A 136 11.51 2.08 -0.75
N ASN A 137 12.45 2.48 -1.62
CA ASN A 137 12.38 3.74 -2.35
C ASN A 137 11.17 3.80 -3.28
N ALA A 138 10.85 2.71 -4.00
CA ALA A 138 9.68 2.65 -4.87
C ALA A 138 8.37 2.89 -4.09
N LEU A 139 8.27 2.38 -2.86
CA LEU A 139 7.14 2.66 -1.97
C LEU A 139 7.13 4.13 -1.50
N VAL A 140 8.27 4.63 -1.02
CA VAL A 140 8.45 6.02 -0.55
C VAL A 140 8.05 7.04 -1.61
N ASP A 141 8.41 6.80 -2.87
CA ASP A 141 8.08 7.67 -4.00
C ASP A 141 6.57 7.82 -4.26
N ARG A 142 5.73 6.92 -3.70
CA ARG A 142 4.29 6.85 -3.96
C ARG A 142 3.43 7.20 -2.74
N LEU A 143 3.97 7.15 -1.52
CA LEU A 143 3.22 7.38 -0.27
C LEU A 143 2.48 8.72 -0.26
N GLY A 144 3.14 9.79 -0.72
CA GLY A 144 2.56 11.14 -0.79
C GLY A 144 1.35 11.24 -1.72
N ASP A 145 1.29 10.43 -2.79
CA ASP A 145 0.17 10.44 -3.74
C ASP A 145 -1.13 9.92 -3.13
N PHE A 146 -1.02 9.14 -2.04
CA PHE A 146 -2.16 8.57 -1.31
C PHE A 146 -2.36 9.22 0.07
N GLY A 147 -1.53 10.21 0.42
CA GLY A 147 -1.63 10.96 1.68
C GLY A 147 -1.25 10.13 2.90
N LEU A 148 -0.33 9.18 2.72
CA LEU A 148 0.21 8.33 3.78
C LEU A 148 1.60 8.83 4.19
N ASP A 149 1.86 8.81 5.49
CA ASP A 149 3.18 9.10 6.05
C ASP A 149 4.05 7.83 6.09
N PHE A 150 5.35 7.95 6.40
CA PHE A 150 6.20 6.80 6.63
C PHE A 150 7.35 7.03 7.61
N ALA A 151 7.82 5.95 8.22
CA ALA A 151 9.07 5.85 8.95
C ALA A 151 9.77 4.54 8.58
N VAL A 152 11.00 4.37 9.06
CA VAL A 152 11.73 3.11 8.88
C VAL A 152 11.91 2.40 10.21
N VAL A 153 11.90 1.07 10.14
CA VAL A 153 12.27 0.15 11.21
C VAL A 153 13.60 -0.47 10.80
N LEU A 154 14.69 0.01 11.41
CA LEU A 154 16.04 -0.42 11.06
C LEU A 154 16.32 -1.84 11.59
N GLU A 155 16.70 -2.74 10.70
CA GLU A 155 17.22 -4.06 11.04
C GLU A 155 18.73 -4.00 11.35
N ASP A 156 19.08 -3.52 12.54
CA ASP A 156 20.47 -3.29 12.95
C ASP A 156 21.34 -4.56 12.92
N ARG A 157 20.69 -5.74 13.02
CA ARG A 157 21.32 -7.06 12.90
C ARG A 157 22.09 -7.26 11.58
N PHE A 158 21.75 -6.54 10.51
CA PHE A 158 22.44 -6.65 9.23
C PHE A 158 23.60 -5.67 9.06
N SER A 159 23.80 -4.74 10.01
CA SER A 159 25.01 -3.94 10.06
C SER A 159 26.13 -4.71 10.77
N ALA A 160 27.14 -5.19 10.03
CA ALA A 160 28.26 -5.98 10.59
C ALA A 160 29.20 -5.17 11.49
N ASN A 161 29.20 -3.84 11.35
CA ASN A 161 30.03 -2.95 12.14
C ASN A 161 29.39 -1.56 12.21
N ILE A 162 29.88 -0.73 13.14
CA ILE A 162 29.31 0.60 13.41
C ILE A 162 29.35 1.52 12.19
N GLY A 163 30.35 1.39 11.32
CA GLY A 163 30.46 2.21 10.11
C GLY A 163 29.33 1.96 9.12
N GLN A 164 28.82 0.72 9.04
CA GLN A 164 27.64 0.42 8.22
C GLN A 164 26.37 1.03 8.83
N ALA A 165 26.21 0.96 10.16
CA ALA A 165 25.10 1.60 10.85
C ALA A 165 25.15 3.14 10.72
N GLU A 166 26.33 3.75 10.79
CA GLU A 166 26.55 5.18 10.50
C GLU A 166 26.15 5.52 9.06
N ALA A 167 26.61 4.75 8.07
CA ALA A 167 26.24 4.97 6.66
C ALA A 167 24.72 4.85 6.43
N ASN A 168 24.07 3.92 7.13
CA ASN A 168 22.63 3.72 7.09
C ASN A 168 21.87 4.93 7.64
N VAL A 169 22.22 5.44 8.83
CA VAL A 169 21.58 6.65 9.37
C VAL A 169 21.90 7.89 8.53
N SER A 170 23.12 8.02 8.00
CA SER A 170 23.47 9.11 7.10
C SER A 170 22.60 9.11 5.84
N TYR A 171 22.31 7.93 5.27
CA TYR A 171 21.39 7.82 4.15
C TYR A 171 19.97 8.30 4.53
N LEU A 172 19.47 7.90 5.70
CA LEU A 172 18.15 8.31 6.18
C LEU A 172 18.06 9.82 6.34
N ASN A 173 19.10 10.47 6.88
CA ASN A 173 19.20 11.92 6.97
C ASN A 173 19.10 12.59 5.60
N ASP A 174 19.94 12.14 4.65
CA ASP A 174 20.07 12.76 3.34
C ASP A 174 18.83 12.57 2.46
N ASN A 175 18.10 11.46 2.63
CA ASN A 175 17.05 11.05 1.69
C ASN A 175 15.65 11.03 2.29
N TYR A 176 15.48 10.69 3.58
CA TYR A 176 14.16 10.40 4.16
C TYR A 176 13.72 11.38 5.23
N PHE A 177 14.58 11.78 6.18
CA PHE A 177 14.13 12.59 7.33
C PHE A 177 13.54 13.95 6.91
N SER A 178 14.03 14.54 5.82
CA SER A 178 13.50 15.79 5.27
C SER A 178 12.25 15.61 4.37
N HIS A 179 11.84 14.38 4.09
CA HIS A 179 10.67 14.10 3.26
C HIS A 179 9.39 14.62 3.93
N PRO A 180 8.48 15.30 3.21
CA PRO A 180 7.28 15.91 3.81
C PRO A 180 6.32 14.91 4.46
N SER A 181 6.34 13.66 3.99
CA SER A 181 5.58 12.54 4.55
C SER A 181 6.35 11.73 5.59
N TYR A 182 7.52 12.17 6.06
CA TYR A 182 8.25 11.42 7.10
C TYR A 182 7.58 11.61 8.46
N ILE A 183 7.29 10.50 9.16
CA ILE A 183 6.64 10.52 10.47
C ILE A 183 7.58 11.19 11.46
N ARG A 184 7.03 12.19 12.16
CA ARG A 184 7.72 12.94 13.21
C ARG A 184 6.92 12.86 14.50
N LEU A 185 7.57 12.52 15.60
CA LEU A 185 6.95 12.28 16.91
C LEU A 185 7.49 13.24 17.98
N GLY A 186 6.80 13.23 19.12
CA GLY A 186 7.18 14.00 20.29
C GLY A 186 6.94 15.51 20.15
N PRO A 187 7.19 16.28 21.24
CA PRO A 187 6.91 17.71 21.29
C PRO A 187 7.80 18.54 20.34
N SER A 188 8.96 18.00 19.96
CA SER A 188 9.94 18.64 19.07
C SER A 188 9.77 18.24 17.60
N ALA A 189 8.83 17.35 17.26
CA ALA A 189 8.63 16.80 15.92
C ALA A 189 9.91 16.18 15.32
N GLU A 190 10.53 15.27 16.08
CA GLU A 190 11.75 14.57 15.71
C GLU A 190 11.41 13.40 14.75
N PRO A 191 12.24 13.12 13.73
CA PRO A 191 12.02 12.01 12.81
C PRO A 191 11.99 10.68 13.59
N LEU A 192 10.98 9.85 13.33
CA LEU A 192 10.87 8.52 13.93
C LEU A 192 11.87 7.57 13.26
N LEU A 193 12.80 7.04 14.06
CA LEU A 193 13.64 5.91 13.68
C LEU A 193 13.38 4.76 14.65
N ALA A 194 12.66 3.74 14.22
CA ALA A 194 12.54 2.51 14.99
C ALA A 194 13.73 1.58 14.72
N SER A 195 14.06 0.71 15.66
CA SER A 195 15.04 -0.37 15.47
C SER A 195 14.38 -1.70 15.82
N PHE A 196 14.46 -2.67 14.91
CA PHE A 196 14.04 -4.05 15.20
C PHE A 196 15.11 -4.74 16.06
N GLY A 197 15.15 -4.34 17.33
CA GLY A 197 16.23 -4.64 18.26
C GLY A 197 16.30 -3.54 19.32
N PRO A 198 17.51 -3.10 19.73
CA PRO A 198 18.82 -3.42 19.15
C PRO A 198 19.31 -4.87 19.32
N ILE A 199 19.99 -5.41 18.31
CA ILE A 199 20.58 -6.76 18.35
C ILE A 199 22.11 -6.72 18.30
N ASN A 200 22.70 -5.98 17.34
CA ASN A 200 24.15 -5.93 17.15
C ASN A 200 24.81 -4.81 17.96
N PHE A 201 24.09 -3.70 18.20
CA PHE A 201 24.60 -2.56 18.95
C PHE A 201 23.83 -2.41 20.25
N GLN A 202 24.43 -2.82 21.37
CA GLN A 202 23.73 -2.91 22.66
C GLN A 202 24.32 -1.98 23.72
N THR A 203 24.90 -0.85 23.31
CA THR A 203 25.40 0.15 24.26
C THR A 203 25.02 1.57 23.86
N GLU A 204 24.78 2.41 24.89
CA GLU A 204 24.52 3.85 24.73
C GLU A 204 25.57 4.53 23.84
N SER A 205 26.86 4.24 24.06
CA SER A 205 27.94 4.88 23.29
C SER A 205 27.91 4.54 21.79
N GLN A 206 27.48 3.32 21.43
CA GLN A 206 27.34 2.94 20.03
C GLN A 206 26.20 3.71 19.38
N TRP A 207 25.03 3.76 20.03
CA TRP A 207 23.87 4.48 19.52
C TRP A 207 24.09 6.00 19.46
N THR A 208 24.80 6.59 20.42
CA THR A 208 25.19 8.00 20.34
C THR A 208 26.08 8.27 19.13
N GLN A 209 26.99 7.36 18.79
CA GLN A 209 27.84 7.49 17.61
C GLN A 209 27.04 7.31 16.30
N ILE A 210 26.16 6.31 16.24
CA ILE A 210 25.32 6.01 15.07
C ILE A 210 24.35 7.16 14.79
N LEU A 211 23.62 7.62 15.81
CA LEU A 211 22.60 8.66 15.67
C LEU A 211 23.19 10.06 15.46
N ALA A 212 24.48 10.26 15.75
CA ALA A 212 25.17 11.51 15.41
C ALA A 212 25.19 11.81 13.90
N GLN A 213 24.89 10.82 13.04
CA GLN A 213 24.78 11.00 11.59
C GLN A 213 23.44 11.62 11.13
N ALA A 214 22.46 11.77 12.03
CA ALA A 214 21.13 12.27 11.69
C ALA A 214 21.03 13.80 11.53
N ASP A 215 22.08 14.56 11.82
CA ASP A 215 22.16 16.04 11.82
C ASP A 215 21.06 16.82 12.61
N GLU A 216 20.04 16.13 13.14
CA GLU A 216 18.99 16.57 14.04
C GLU A 216 18.71 15.50 15.11
N PRO A 217 18.10 15.85 16.27
CA PRO A 217 17.63 14.86 17.24
C PRO A 217 16.61 13.91 16.60
N VAL A 218 16.65 12.63 16.97
CA VAL A 218 15.82 11.56 16.39
C VAL A 218 14.95 10.94 17.48
N ALA A 219 13.67 10.72 17.20
CA ALA A 219 12.78 9.93 18.05
C ALA A 219 13.14 8.45 17.89
N PHE A 220 14.25 8.03 18.49
CA PHE A 220 14.78 6.67 18.37
C PHE A 220 14.00 5.70 19.27
N MET A 221 13.40 4.67 18.68
CA MET A 221 12.54 3.71 19.37
C MET A 221 13.00 2.27 19.17
N PRO A 222 13.73 1.69 20.14
CA PRO A 222 13.92 0.25 20.30
C PRO A 222 12.62 -0.55 20.43
N LEU A 223 12.72 -1.87 20.28
CA LEU A 223 11.68 -2.80 20.72
C LEU A 223 11.41 -2.64 22.23
N TRP A 224 10.19 -2.98 22.63
CA TRP A 224 9.79 -3.01 24.04
C TRP A 224 10.79 -3.75 24.94
N TYR A 225 11.06 -3.17 26.10
CA TYR A 225 12.06 -3.64 27.07
C TYR A 225 13.53 -3.55 26.63
N GLU A 226 13.85 -3.03 25.45
CA GLU A 226 15.23 -2.88 24.94
C GLU A 226 15.79 -1.45 25.05
N SER A 227 15.08 -0.50 25.65
CA SER A 227 15.58 0.90 25.75
C SER A 227 16.93 1.02 26.47
N GLN A 228 17.26 0.08 27.35
CA GLN A 228 18.54 0.08 28.09
C GLN A 228 19.75 -0.13 27.18
N ASP A 229 19.57 -0.83 26.07
CA ASP A 229 20.62 -1.14 25.10
C ASP A 229 21.01 0.10 24.27
N ALA A 230 20.14 1.11 24.22
CA ALA A 230 20.41 2.42 23.61
C ALA A 230 20.66 3.54 24.62
N GLY A 231 20.47 3.28 25.91
CA GLY A 231 20.68 4.23 27.01
C GLY A 231 19.91 5.54 26.82
N GLY A 232 20.56 6.67 27.06
CA GLY A 232 19.96 8.00 26.92
C GLY A 232 19.53 8.39 25.50
N ASN A 233 19.81 7.57 24.49
CA ASN A 233 19.39 7.85 23.11
C ASN A 233 17.96 7.35 22.80
N ALA A 234 17.40 6.43 23.60
CA ALA A 234 16.06 5.93 23.37
C ALA A 234 15.01 6.96 23.82
N ALA A 235 14.22 7.46 22.87
CA ALA A 235 13.06 8.31 23.14
C ALA A 235 11.84 7.51 23.64
N GLY A 236 11.85 6.19 23.45
CA GLY A 236 10.71 5.35 23.78
C GLY A 236 10.93 3.89 23.41
N GLU A 237 9.83 3.15 23.32
CA GLU A 237 9.82 1.78 22.85
C GLU A 237 8.55 1.47 22.07
N TYR A 238 8.58 0.47 21.19
CA TYR A 238 7.37 -0.03 20.53
C TYR A 238 7.20 -1.54 20.72
N ALA A 239 5.95 -1.98 20.83
CA ALA A 239 5.59 -3.38 21.01
C ALA A 239 5.71 -4.18 19.69
N TRP A 240 5.94 -5.49 19.81
CA TRP A 240 5.91 -6.44 18.71
C TRP A 240 5.07 -7.68 19.06
N ILE A 241 4.87 -8.58 18.10
CA ILE A 241 4.19 -9.85 18.31
C ILE A 241 5.06 -10.75 19.19
N TYR A 242 4.50 -11.24 20.30
CA TYR A 242 5.22 -12.13 21.21
C TYR A 242 4.25 -12.88 22.13
N GLU A 243 4.62 -14.11 22.46
CA GLU A 243 4.11 -14.80 23.64
C GLU A 243 5.13 -15.75 24.27
N ASP A 244 4.86 -16.11 25.53
CA ASP A 244 5.39 -17.33 26.12
C ASP A 244 4.38 -18.45 25.86
N GLU A 245 4.71 -19.34 24.92
CA GLU A 245 3.90 -20.49 24.50
C GLU A 245 3.42 -21.34 25.68
N ALA A 246 4.28 -21.55 26.70
CA ALA A 246 3.92 -22.37 27.85
C ALA A 246 2.84 -21.71 28.73
N GLN A 247 2.65 -20.40 28.57
CA GLN A 247 1.67 -19.61 29.31
C GLN A 247 0.47 -19.20 28.45
N ASN A 248 0.55 -19.29 27.12
CA ASN A 248 -0.45 -18.79 26.16
C ASN A 248 -0.92 -17.38 26.55
N ASN A 249 0.03 -16.44 26.59
CA ASN A 249 -0.12 -15.18 27.28
C ASN A 249 0.05 -13.94 26.38
N HIS A 250 -0.08 -14.07 25.05
CA HIS A 250 0.13 -12.97 24.12
C HIS A 250 -0.61 -11.67 24.51
N LEU A 251 -1.91 -11.75 24.85
CA LEU A 251 -2.69 -10.60 25.36
C LEU A 251 -2.18 -10.09 26.72
N GLY A 252 -1.84 -11.00 27.63
CA GLY A 252 -1.37 -10.66 28.98
C GLY A 252 0.00 -9.98 28.97
N HIS A 253 0.88 -10.37 28.05
CA HIS A 253 2.17 -9.74 27.83
C HIS A 253 1.99 -8.30 27.36
N GLN A 254 1.09 -8.12 26.38
CA GLN A 254 0.77 -6.81 25.84
C GLN A 254 0.03 -5.90 26.85
N ASP A 255 -0.89 -6.44 27.66
CA ASP A 255 -1.55 -5.69 28.75
C ASP A 255 -0.51 -5.20 29.77
N SER A 256 0.49 -6.04 30.07
CA SER A 256 1.59 -5.68 30.97
C SER A 256 2.42 -4.52 30.42
N PHE A 257 2.75 -4.52 29.12
CA PHE A 257 3.41 -3.40 28.48
C PHE A 257 2.58 -2.11 28.61
N TYR A 258 1.30 -2.15 28.24
CA TYR A 258 0.43 -0.97 28.28
C TYR A 258 0.17 -0.42 29.70
N ARG A 259 0.04 -1.29 30.70
CA ARG A 259 -0.23 -0.86 32.08
C ARG A 259 1.01 -0.36 32.81
N TYR A 260 2.15 -1.00 32.60
CA TYR A 260 3.30 -0.87 33.50
C TYR A 260 4.56 -0.36 32.81
N ARG A 261 4.75 -0.60 31.51
CA ARG A 261 5.93 -0.13 30.77
C ARG A 261 5.68 1.22 30.10
N ALA A 262 4.69 1.27 29.20
CA ALA A 262 4.38 2.45 28.39
C ALA A 262 4.23 3.77 29.18
N PRO A 263 3.57 3.81 30.36
CA PRO A 263 3.42 5.07 31.12
C PRO A 263 4.72 5.65 31.69
N ASN A 264 5.83 4.90 31.62
CA ASN A 264 7.15 5.31 32.11
C ASN A 264 8.11 5.65 30.96
N LEU A 265 7.65 5.59 29.71
CA LEU A 265 8.39 5.97 28.51
C LEU A 265 7.98 7.39 28.09
N GLU A 266 8.86 8.09 27.37
CA GLU A 266 8.50 9.37 26.74
C GLU A 266 7.62 9.14 25.51
N LEU A 267 7.99 8.17 24.68
CA LEU A 267 7.16 7.66 23.57
C LEU A 267 6.87 6.17 23.74
N ALA A 268 5.67 5.74 23.34
CA ALA A 268 5.28 4.33 23.33
C ALA A 268 4.49 3.96 22.09
N GLY A 269 4.92 2.92 21.37
CA GLY A 269 4.18 2.31 20.26
C GLY A 269 3.46 1.04 20.70
N GLY A 270 2.16 0.93 20.41
CA GLY A 270 1.39 -0.30 20.56
C GLY A 270 1.51 -1.21 19.34
N VAL A 271 0.96 -2.42 19.43
CA VAL A 271 0.92 -3.39 18.32
C VAL A 271 -0.48 -4.01 18.18
N ALA A 272 -0.89 -4.33 16.95
CA ALA A 272 -2.00 -5.24 16.69
C ALA A 272 -1.65 -6.16 15.52
N TYR A 273 -2.12 -7.40 15.57
CA TYR A 273 -1.77 -8.46 14.63
C TYR A 273 -2.92 -9.47 14.53
N PRO A 274 -3.11 -10.11 13.38
CA PRO A 274 -4.21 -11.06 13.19
C PRO A 274 -3.92 -12.44 13.77
N GLY A 275 -2.65 -12.80 13.93
CA GLY A 275 -2.14 -14.10 14.33
C GLY A 275 -0.64 -14.17 14.07
N PHE A 276 -0.04 -15.33 14.32
CA PHE A 276 1.35 -15.65 14.03
C PHE A 276 1.45 -17.16 13.78
N ASP A 277 1.79 -17.53 12.55
CA ASP A 277 1.83 -18.92 12.07
C ASP A 277 2.92 -19.02 11.00
N ASP A 278 4.15 -19.33 11.45
CA ASP A 278 5.34 -19.24 10.62
C ASP A 278 5.56 -20.44 9.70
N PHE A 279 6.12 -20.16 8.53
CA PHE A 279 6.52 -21.14 7.54
C PHE A 279 8.01 -21.52 7.66
N TYR A 280 8.77 -21.08 8.67
CA TYR A 280 10.23 -21.22 8.67
C TYR A 280 10.69 -22.68 8.72
N SER A 281 10.02 -23.51 9.52
CA SER A 281 10.36 -24.94 9.61
C SER A 281 10.07 -25.66 8.29
N GLU A 282 8.89 -25.43 7.71
CA GLU A 282 8.46 -26.03 6.43
C GLU A 282 9.28 -25.50 5.24
N GLY A 283 9.63 -24.21 5.32
CA GLY A 283 10.50 -23.46 4.42
C GLY A 283 11.97 -23.86 4.52
N GLY A 284 12.36 -24.67 5.51
CA GLY A 284 13.75 -25.06 5.77
C GLY A 284 14.66 -23.89 6.14
N ALA A 285 14.11 -22.79 6.66
CA ALA A 285 14.78 -21.54 6.97
C ALA A 285 15.26 -21.41 8.43
N GLY A 286 15.01 -22.41 9.28
CA GLY A 286 15.45 -22.40 10.66
C GLY A 286 14.59 -23.30 11.54
N SER A 287 14.76 -23.15 12.86
CA SER A 287 13.77 -23.62 13.82
C SER A 287 12.54 -22.70 13.76
N PRO A 288 11.33 -23.23 14.00
CA PRO A 288 10.15 -22.38 14.14
C PRO A 288 10.38 -21.37 15.28
N VAL A 289 9.72 -20.23 15.19
CA VAL A 289 9.60 -19.34 16.33
C VAL A 289 8.89 -20.15 17.44
N PRO A 290 9.33 -20.07 18.72
CA PRO A 290 8.89 -21.02 19.74
C PRO A 290 7.47 -20.72 20.27
N PHE A 291 6.56 -20.22 19.41
CA PHE A 291 5.15 -19.96 19.70
C PHE A 291 4.32 -19.87 18.41
N GLU A 292 3.01 -20.07 18.53
CA GLU A 292 2.01 -19.88 17.46
C GLU A 292 0.78 -19.18 18.04
N ILE A 293 0.40 -18.04 17.45
CA ILE A 293 -0.81 -17.33 17.85
C ILE A 293 -1.88 -17.59 16.79
N PRO A 294 -2.96 -18.35 17.10
CA PRO A 294 -3.96 -18.69 16.12
C PRO A 294 -4.71 -17.45 15.64
N HIS A 295 -5.12 -17.45 14.37
CA HIS A 295 -5.95 -16.37 13.83
C HIS A 295 -7.40 -16.40 14.32
N ASP A 296 -7.91 -17.59 14.66
CA ASP A 296 -9.27 -17.84 15.17
C ASP A 296 -10.39 -17.13 14.38
N GLY A 297 -10.26 -17.12 13.04
CA GLY A 297 -11.22 -16.47 12.16
C GLY A 297 -11.35 -14.96 12.41
N GLY A 298 -10.25 -14.30 12.78
CA GLY A 298 -10.16 -12.88 13.10
C GLY A 298 -10.44 -12.53 14.56
N ALA A 299 -10.82 -13.49 15.41
CA ALA A 299 -11.09 -13.22 16.83
C ALA A 299 -9.83 -12.75 17.60
N THR A 300 -8.64 -13.20 17.19
CA THR A 300 -7.36 -12.71 17.74
C THR A 300 -7.17 -11.23 17.44
N LEU A 301 -7.40 -10.82 16.18
CA LEU A 301 -7.32 -9.42 15.79
C LEU A 301 -8.30 -8.56 16.59
N ASP A 302 -9.55 -9.01 16.75
CA ASP A 302 -10.55 -8.30 17.55
C ASP A 302 -10.07 -8.09 18.99
N ALA A 303 -9.51 -9.13 19.61
CA ALA A 303 -9.05 -9.06 20.99
C ALA A 303 -7.91 -8.04 21.14
N VAL A 304 -6.94 -8.06 20.23
CA VAL A 304 -5.80 -7.14 20.27
C VAL A 304 -6.21 -5.70 19.94
N LEU A 305 -7.08 -5.48 18.95
CA LEU A 305 -7.60 -4.13 18.62
C LEU A 305 -8.47 -3.55 19.75
N ASN A 306 -9.28 -4.38 20.41
CA ASN A 306 -10.05 -3.96 21.59
C ASN A 306 -9.14 -3.56 22.75
N GLN A 307 -8.06 -4.31 22.97
CA GLN A 307 -7.06 -3.96 23.98
C GLN A 307 -6.33 -2.66 23.61
N ALA A 308 -5.90 -2.49 22.35
CA ALA A 308 -5.29 -1.25 21.87
C ALA A 308 -6.22 -0.04 22.08
N ALA A 309 -7.51 -0.18 21.76
CA ALA A 309 -8.50 0.88 22.00
C ALA A 309 -8.65 1.22 23.50
N GLN A 310 -8.64 0.22 24.38
CA GLN A 310 -8.70 0.42 25.83
C GLN A 310 -7.51 1.23 26.36
N PHE A 311 -6.33 1.05 25.76
CA PHE A 311 -5.08 1.68 26.16
C PHE A 311 -4.61 2.79 25.21
N ALA A 312 -5.47 3.29 24.33
CA ALA A 312 -5.10 4.29 23.31
C ALA A 312 -4.53 5.58 23.90
N ASN A 313 -4.81 5.91 25.17
CA ASN A 313 -4.23 7.06 25.86
C ASN A 313 -2.87 6.79 26.53
N ARG A 314 -2.29 5.61 26.30
CA ARG A 314 -0.99 5.18 26.85
C ARG A 314 0.09 5.02 25.79
N VAL A 315 -0.27 5.13 24.52
CA VAL A 315 0.62 4.98 23.38
C VAL A 315 0.43 6.15 22.42
N ASP A 316 1.48 6.53 21.72
CA ASP A 316 1.49 7.59 20.73
C ASP A 316 0.96 7.12 19.37
N PHE A 317 1.13 5.84 19.08
CA PHE A 317 0.60 5.18 17.88
C PHE A 317 0.35 3.69 18.12
N LEU A 318 -0.45 3.10 17.25
CA LEU A 318 -0.66 1.66 17.10
C LEU A 318 0.01 1.21 15.81
N GLN A 319 0.96 0.28 15.89
CA GLN A 319 1.49 -0.41 14.72
C GLN A 319 0.65 -1.66 14.42
N LEU A 320 0.32 -1.89 13.15
CA LEU A 320 -0.26 -3.13 12.65
C LEU A 320 0.86 -4.01 12.11
N ALA A 321 1.08 -5.16 12.74
CA ALA A 321 2.11 -6.13 12.39
C ALA A 321 1.44 -7.36 11.76
N THR A 322 1.53 -7.57 10.44
CA THR A 322 2.20 -6.73 9.41
C THR A 322 1.35 -6.69 8.15
N PHE A 323 1.61 -5.78 7.21
CA PHE A 323 0.84 -5.79 5.97
C PHE A 323 1.02 -7.12 5.22
N ASN A 324 2.26 -7.54 4.99
CA ASN A 324 2.57 -8.59 4.03
C ASN A 324 3.69 -9.56 4.46
N ASP A 325 3.92 -9.76 5.75
CA ASP A 325 4.80 -10.87 6.17
C ASP A 325 4.08 -12.22 6.06
N PHE A 326 4.11 -12.76 4.83
CA PHE A 326 3.60 -14.08 4.51
C PHE A 326 4.41 -15.23 5.10
N GLY A 327 5.69 -14.99 5.43
CA GLY A 327 6.56 -16.01 6.00
C GLY A 327 6.21 -16.30 7.46
N GLU A 328 5.71 -15.30 8.18
CA GLU A 328 5.30 -15.43 9.60
C GLU A 328 3.79 -15.57 9.79
N GLY A 329 2.99 -15.50 8.72
CA GLY A 329 1.54 -15.61 8.84
C GLY A 329 0.86 -14.36 9.41
N THR A 330 1.53 -13.20 9.46
CA THR A 330 1.02 -12.03 10.20
C THR A 330 0.28 -11.01 9.32
N MET A 331 0.02 -11.35 8.06
CA MET A 331 -0.43 -10.42 7.02
C MET A 331 -1.83 -9.85 7.27
N PHE A 332 -1.96 -8.53 7.07
CA PHE A 332 -3.24 -7.84 6.85
C PHE A 332 -3.62 -7.77 5.36
N GLU A 333 -2.66 -7.97 4.46
CA GLU A 333 -2.89 -8.01 3.02
C GLU A 333 -3.94 -9.10 2.70
N PRO A 334 -4.94 -8.79 1.84
CA PRO A 334 -5.96 -9.76 1.48
C PRO A 334 -5.37 -11.05 0.90
N THR A 335 -5.88 -12.18 1.40
CA THR A 335 -5.50 -13.52 0.94
C THR A 335 -6.70 -14.27 0.39
N ASN A 336 -6.48 -15.41 -0.25
CA ASN A 336 -7.59 -16.28 -0.65
C ASN A 336 -8.31 -16.89 0.57
N GLU A 337 -7.60 -17.02 1.69
CA GLU A 337 -8.09 -17.60 2.93
C GLU A 337 -8.90 -16.60 3.76
N THR A 338 -8.51 -15.32 3.77
CA THR A 338 -9.08 -14.29 4.67
C THR A 338 -9.87 -13.21 3.94
N GLY A 339 -9.76 -13.09 2.62
CA GLY A 339 -10.38 -11.99 1.87
C GLY A 339 -9.96 -10.63 2.44
N PHE A 340 -10.91 -9.72 2.62
CA PHE A 340 -10.66 -8.40 3.20
C PHE A 340 -10.96 -8.32 4.70
N ASP A 341 -11.25 -9.45 5.37
CA ASP A 341 -11.75 -9.49 6.76
C ASP A 341 -10.88 -8.68 7.73
N TYR A 342 -9.55 -8.84 7.67
CA TYR A 342 -8.65 -8.11 8.58
C TYR A 342 -8.64 -6.61 8.33
N LEU A 343 -8.66 -6.17 7.08
CA LEU A 343 -8.73 -4.75 6.75
C LEU A 343 -10.10 -4.14 7.05
N ALA A 344 -11.18 -4.91 6.94
CA ALA A 344 -12.51 -4.49 7.37
C ALA A 344 -12.57 -4.27 8.89
N ARG A 345 -11.94 -5.15 9.69
CA ARG A 345 -11.80 -4.93 11.14
C ARG A 345 -10.96 -3.70 11.47
N VAL A 346 -9.94 -3.38 10.66
CA VAL A 346 -9.19 -2.12 10.79
C VAL A 346 -10.09 -0.93 10.47
N GLN A 347 -10.93 -0.99 9.42
CA GLN A 347 -11.92 0.05 9.12
C GLN A 347 -12.89 0.29 10.29
N GLU A 348 -13.34 -0.78 10.96
CA GLU A 348 -14.18 -0.68 12.15
C GLU A 348 -13.43 -0.02 13.32
N HIS A 349 -12.17 -0.41 13.56
CA HIS A 349 -11.34 0.12 14.64
C HIS A 349 -10.98 1.60 14.45
N THR A 350 -10.62 2.01 13.23
CA THR A 350 -10.35 3.41 12.88
C THR A 350 -11.65 4.20 12.78
N GLY A 351 -12.75 3.50 12.47
CA GLY A 351 -14.10 4.02 12.40
C GLY A 351 -14.27 4.99 11.24
N VAL A 352 -13.78 4.59 10.06
CA VAL A 352 -14.05 5.25 8.78
C VAL A 352 -15.52 5.06 8.38
N ALA A 353 -16.03 5.91 7.47
CA ALA A 353 -17.46 5.97 7.14
C ALA A 353 -17.93 4.97 6.06
N TYR A 354 -17.02 4.13 5.58
CA TYR A 354 -17.18 3.21 4.46
C TYR A 354 -16.62 1.84 4.86
N GLY A 355 -16.67 0.83 3.98
CA GLY A 355 -16.44 -0.56 4.38
C GLY A 355 -15.71 -1.40 3.35
N GLU A 356 -15.96 -2.71 3.41
CA GLU A 356 -15.30 -3.71 2.57
C GLU A 356 -15.51 -3.47 1.07
N ALA A 357 -16.65 -2.91 0.65
CA ALA A 357 -16.94 -2.60 -0.74
C ALA A 357 -15.90 -1.66 -1.38
N GLU A 358 -15.34 -0.73 -0.60
CA GLU A 358 -14.27 0.16 -1.05
C GLU A 358 -12.92 -0.57 -1.19
N LEU A 359 -12.68 -1.62 -0.39
CA LEU A 359 -11.49 -2.47 -0.53
C LEU A 359 -11.60 -3.38 -1.76
N GLU A 360 -12.80 -3.93 -2.01
CA GLU A 360 -13.12 -4.65 -3.24
C GLU A 360 -12.95 -3.76 -4.48
N LEU A 361 -13.32 -2.47 -4.39
CA LEU A 361 -13.14 -1.51 -5.48
C LEU A 361 -11.65 -1.32 -5.82
N VAL A 362 -10.77 -1.27 -4.81
CA VAL A 362 -9.30 -1.23 -5.01
C VAL A 362 -8.79 -2.50 -5.69
N TYR A 363 -9.32 -3.66 -5.29
CA TYR A 363 -8.97 -4.91 -5.95
C TYR A 363 -9.43 -4.98 -7.40
N ARG A 364 -10.64 -4.49 -7.70
CA ARG A 364 -11.13 -4.37 -9.08
C ARG A 364 -10.26 -3.43 -9.91
N LEU A 365 -9.79 -2.31 -9.34
CA LEU A 365 -8.84 -1.43 -10.01
C LEU A 365 -7.53 -2.17 -10.34
N PHE A 366 -6.96 -2.91 -9.38
CA PHE A 366 -5.77 -3.72 -9.62
C PHE A 366 -5.95 -4.73 -10.76
N LEU A 367 -7.06 -5.47 -10.76
CA LEU A 367 -7.36 -6.41 -11.85
C LEU A 367 -7.51 -5.69 -13.19
N ALA A 368 -8.20 -4.55 -13.21
CA ALA A 368 -8.37 -3.74 -14.42
C ALA A 368 -7.03 -3.24 -14.97
N ARG A 369 -6.07 -2.82 -14.11
CA ARG A 369 -4.71 -2.44 -14.55
C ARG A 369 -4.04 -3.55 -15.34
N ARG A 370 -4.18 -4.80 -14.87
CA ARG A 370 -3.59 -5.97 -15.53
C ARG A 370 -4.32 -6.34 -16.83
N SER A 371 -5.64 -6.36 -16.79
CA SER A 371 -6.48 -6.73 -17.93
C SER A 371 -6.41 -5.74 -19.09
N TYR A 372 -6.27 -4.44 -18.79
CA TYR A 372 -6.29 -3.35 -19.78
C TYR A 372 -4.92 -2.72 -20.03
N ALA A 373 -3.82 -3.39 -19.65
CA ALA A 373 -2.46 -2.85 -19.73
C ALA A 373 -2.06 -2.36 -21.15
N GLU A 374 -2.65 -2.93 -22.21
CA GLU A 374 -2.39 -2.55 -23.60
C GLU A 374 -3.33 -1.43 -24.12
N ASP A 375 -4.38 -1.06 -23.38
CA ASP A 375 -5.30 0.01 -23.73
C ASP A 375 -4.95 1.32 -23.01
N ALA A 376 -4.25 2.21 -23.72
CA ALA A 376 -3.85 3.51 -23.19
C ALA A 376 -5.02 4.41 -22.74
N GLY A 377 -6.19 4.26 -23.36
CA GLY A 377 -7.39 5.03 -22.99
C GLY A 377 -7.97 4.52 -21.67
N ALA A 378 -8.08 3.20 -21.52
CA ALA A 378 -8.50 2.58 -20.26
C ALA A 378 -7.50 2.91 -19.15
N MET A 379 -6.19 2.77 -19.38
CA MET A 379 -5.17 3.10 -18.39
C MET A 379 -5.25 4.56 -17.91
N SER A 380 -5.53 5.51 -18.82
CA SER A 380 -5.74 6.91 -18.44
C SER A 380 -6.99 7.10 -17.57
N ASN A 381 -8.05 6.32 -17.75
CA ASN A 381 -9.22 6.37 -16.88
C ASN A 381 -8.92 5.72 -15.53
N LEU A 382 -8.17 4.61 -15.50
CA LEU A 382 -7.76 3.94 -14.26
C LEU A 382 -6.85 4.84 -13.40
N ASP A 383 -6.00 5.66 -14.01
CA ASP A 383 -5.28 6.73 -13.29
C ASP A 383 -6.26 7.72 -12.63
N GLY A 384 -7.35 8.06 -13.31
CA GLY A 384 -8.44 8.85 -12.77
C GLY A 384 -9.14 8.18 -11.58
N VAL A 385 -9.41 6.87 -11.68
CA VAL A 385 -9.99 6.07 -10.59
C VAL A 385 -9.08 6.10 -9.36
N SER A 386 -7.78 5.84 -9.54
CA SER A 386 -6.77 5.89 -8.48
C SER A 386 -6.73 7.25 -7.79
N GLY A 387 -6.71 8.34 -8.57
CA GLY A 387 -6.75 9.71 -8.03
C GLY A 387 -8.06 10.03 -7.27
N MET A 388 -9.21 9.53 -7.74
CA MET A 388 -10.49 9.69 -7.04
C MET A 388 -10.50 8.91 -5.72
N LEU A 389 -9.96 7.69 -5.68
CA LEU A 389 -9.82 6.91 -4.44
C LEU A 389 -8.87 7.61 -3.45
N ALA A 390 -7.74 8.14 -3.93
CA ALA A 390 -6.81 8.94 -3.13
C ALA A 390 -7.48 10.20 -2.56
N ALA A 391 -8.44 10.79 -3.28
CA ALA A 391 -9.23 11.95 -2.87
C ALA A 391 -10.52 11.60 -2.09
N LEU A 392 -10.78 10.30 -1.83
CA LEU A 392 -12.00 9.80 -1.19
C LEU A 392 -13.30 10.13 -1.96
N GLU A 393 -13.20 10.31 -3.28
CA GLU A 393 -14.34 10.46 -4.20
C GLU A 393 -14.88 9.08 -4.63
N LEU A 394 -15.23 8.25 -3.63
CA LEU A 394 -15.46 6.80 -3.79
C LEU A 394 -16.54 6.46 -4.82
N SER A 395 -17.67 7.17 -4.82
CA SER A 395 -18.75 6.93 -5.79
C SER A 395 -18.33 7.28 -7.22
N ALA A 396 -17.57 8.35 -7.40
CA ALA A 396 -17.06 8.74 -8.73
C ALA A 396 -16.00 7.75 -9.23
N ALA A 397 -15.14 7.27 -8.34
CA ALA A 397 -14.17 6.21 -8.64
C ALA A 397 -14.87 4.93 -9.12
N ALA A 398 -15.92 4.49 -8.39
CA ALA A 398 -16.71 3.32 -8.76
C ALA A 398 -17.40 3.48 -10.12
N GLU A 399 -18.03 4.63 -10.38
CA GLU A 399 -18.68 4.91 -11.67
C GLU A 399 -17.67 4.93 -12.83
N LEU A 400 -16.50 5.55 -12.64
CA LEU A 400 -15.48 5.61 -13.67
C LEU A 400 -14.88 4.23 -13.93
N LEU A 401 -14.60 3.45 -12.88
CA LEU A 401 -14.11 2.09 -13.01
C LEU A 401 -15.12 1.21 -13.76
N GLU A 402 -16.39 1.24 -13.37
CA GLU A 402 -17.44 0.46 -14.03
C GLU A 402 -17.59 0.83 -15.50
N SER A 403 -17.43 2.11 -15.85
CA SER A 403 -17.49 2.55 -17.24
C SER A 403 -16.26 2.18 -18.09
N THR A 404 -15.13 1.90 -17.43
CA THR A 404 -13.83 1.61 -18.06
C THR A 404 -13.56 0.11 -18.16
N ALA A 405 -13.83 -0.61 -17.09
CA ALA A 405 -13.69 -2.06 -16.95
C ALA A 405 -14.99 -2.62 -16.32
N PRO A 406 -16.07 -2.73 -17.12
CA PRO A 406 -17.36 -3.19 -16.64
C PRO A 406 -17.30 -4.60 -16.05
N THR A 407 -18.12 -4.86 -15.03
CA THR A 407 -18.25 -6.21 -14.49
C THR A 407 -18.81 -7.17 -15.55
N GLY A 408 -18.12 -8.30 -15.78
CA GLY A 408 -18.49 -9.28 -16.80
C GLY A 408 -17.85 -9.07 -18.17
N ASP A 409 -16.98 -8.08 -18.31
CA ASP A 409 -16.12 -7.85 -19.48
C ASP A 409 -14.87 -8.75 -19.42
N TYR A 410 -15.03 -9.97 -19.91
CA TYR A 410 -14.04 -11.03 -19.86
C TYR A 410 -13.06 -11.02 -21.03
N ASP A 411 -13.40 -10.37 -22.16
CA ASP A 411 -12.45 -10.17 -23.26
C ASP A 411 -11.71 -8.83 -23.22
N HIS A 412 -12.09 -7.96 -22.28
CA HIS A 412 -11.46 -6.69 -21.95
C HIS A 412 -11.53 -5.68 -23.10
N ASP A 413 -12.63 -5.69 -23.85
CA ASP A 413 -12.88 -4.75 -24.95
C ASP A 413 -13.66 -3.48 -24.55
N GLY A 414 -14.01 -3.37 -23.27
CA GLY A 414 -14.76 -2.26 -22.68
C GLY A 414 -16.28 -2.41 -22.83
N VAL A 415 -16.80 -3.56 -23.28
CA VAL A 415 -18.22 -3.83 -23.50
C VAL A 415 -18.62 -5.25 -23.10
N VAL A 416 -19.61 -5.38 -22.22
CA VAL A 416 -20.20 -6.70 -21.90
C VAL A 416 -21.13 -7.17 -23.02
N GLY A 417 -20.60 -8.03 -23.88
CA GLY A 417 -21.20 -8.50 -25.12
C GLY A 417 -21.04 -9.99 -25.38
N ALA A 418 -21.15 -10.36 -26.66
CA ALA A 418 -21.09 -11.77 -27.07
C ALA A 418 -19.66 -12.33 -27.09
N GLY A 419 -18.64 -11.46 -27.10
CA GLY A 419 -17.22 -11.84 -27.04
C GLY A 419 -16.86 -12.44 -25.68
N ASP A 420 -17.30 -11.81 -24.59
CA ASP A 420 -17.12 -12.30 -23.22
C ASP A 420 -17.69 -13.69 -23.00
N TYR A 421 -18.87 -13.96 -23.57
CA TYR A 421 -19.47 -15.29 -23.51
C TYR A 421 -18.56 -16.37 -24.12
N LEU A 422 -17.82 -16.04 -25.18
CA LEU A 422 -16.88 -16.97 -25.79
C LEU A 422 -15.66 -17.20 -24.89
N VAL A 423 -15.19 -16.16 -24.18
CA VAL A 423 -14.12 -16.29 -23.19
C VAL A 423 -14.56 -17.17 -22.03
N TRP A 424 -15.70 -16.85 -21.40
CA TRP A 424 -16.29 -17.66 -20.34
C TRP A 424 -16.47 -19.12 -20.78
N ARG A 425 -17.08 -19.35 -21.95
CA ARG A 425 -17.31 -20.70 -22.45
C ARG A 425 -16.02 -21.47 -22.70
N GLY A 426 -14.98 -20.79 -23.18
CA GLY A 426 -13.66 -21.37 -23.40
C GLY A 426 -12.94 -21.72 -22.09
N ALA A 427 -13.23 -20.97 -21.03
CA ALA A 427 -12.64 -21.12 -19.71
C ALA A 427 -13.49 -21.95 -18.73
N TYR A 428 -14.68 -22.43 -19.10
CA TYR A 428 -15.56 -23.15 -18.17
C TYR A 428 -14.88 -24.36 -17.49
N GLY A 429 -14.87 -24.35 -16.16
CA GLY A 429 -14.21 -25.32 -15.29
C GLY A 429 -12.73 -25.02 -15.02
N ALA A 430 -12.17 -23.94 -15.59
CA ALA A 430 -10.83 -23.48 -15.26
C ALA A 430 -10.78 -22.92 -13.84
N ARG A 431 -9.59 -22.96 -13.26
CA ARG A 431 -9.28 -22.39 -11.96
C ARG A 431 -8.21 -21.33 -12.10
N THR A 432 -8.28 -20.31 -11.26
CA THR A 432 -7.34 -19.19 -11.26
C THR A 432 -6.72 -19.05 -9.87
N ALA A 433 -5.45 -18.66 -9.80
CA ALA A 433 -4.81 -18.35 -8.53
C ALA A 433 -5.08 -16.92 -8.06
N VAL A 434 -5.37 -16.02 -9.00
CA VAL A 434 -5.79 -14.64 -8.76
C VAL A 434 -7.28 -14.58 -9.05
N TYR A 435 -8.10 -14.62 -8.02
CA TYR A 435 -9.55 -14.70 -8.17
C TYR A 435 -10.06 -13.43 -8.87
N GLY A 436 -10.99 -13.53 -9.81
CA GLY A 436 -11.34 -12.37 -10.65
C GLY A 436 -10.58 -12.26 -11.97
N SER A 437 -9.50 -13.03 -12.14
CA SER A 437 -8.75 -13.03 -13.41
C SER A 437 -9.45 -13.88 -14.48
N GLY A 438 -9.33 -13.47 -15.74
CA GLY A 438 -10.01 -14.15 -16.85
C GLY A 438 -11.53 -14.01 -16.76
N ALA A 439 -12.24 -15.14 -16.79
CA ALA A 439 -13.72 -15.18 -16.78
C ALA A 439 -14.32 -15.58 -15.42
N ASP A 440 -13.54 -15.50 -14.34
CA ASP A 440 -14.00 -15.66 -12.96
C ASP A 440 -14.57 -14.32 -12.49
N GLY A 441 -15.84 -14.04 -12.80
CA GLY A 441 -16.49 -12.76 -12.50
C GLY A 441 -17.09 -12.67 -11.10
N ASN A 442 -17.22 -13.78 -10.38
CA ASN A 442 -17.69 -13.77 -8.99
C ASN A 442 -16.55 -13.83 -7.95
N TYR A 443 -15.30 -13.91 -8.40
CA TYR A 443 -14.09 -13.88 -7.57
C TYR A 443 -13.96 -15.08 -6.63
N ASP A 444 -14.42 -16.27 -7.04
CA ASP A 444 -14.33 -17.50 -6.24
C ASP A 444 -13.21 -18.46 -6.67
N GLY A 445 -12.47 -18.11 -7.73
CA GLY A 445 -11.34 -18.87 -8.24
C GLY A 445 -11.71 -19.99 -9.21
N VAL A 446 -12.98 -20.14 -9.58
CA VAL A 446 -13.46 -21.15 -10.52
C VAL A 446 -14.39 -20.53 -11.56
N VAL A 447 -14.09 -20.72 -12.85
CA VAL A 447 -14.99 -20.27 -13.92
C VAL A 447 -16.14 -21.26 -14.09
N ASP A 448 -17.35 -20.92 -13.65
CA ASP A 448 -18.52 -21.78 -13.73
C ASP A 448 -19.85 -21.05 -14.06
N ALA A 449 -20.99 -21.63 -13.68
CA ALA A 449 -22.31 -21.08 -13.96
C ALA A 449 -22.61 -19.79 -13.17
N ALA A 450 -21.90 -19.52 -12.06
CA ALA A 450 -22.01 -18.28 -11.32
C ALA A 450 -21.46 -17.11 -12.13
N ASP A 451 -20.32 -17.29 -12.80
CA ASP A 451 -19.72 -16.26 -13.68
C ASP A 451 -20.59 -15.98 -14.90
N TYR A 452 -21.21 -17.03 -15.45
CA TYR A 452 -22.20 -16.85 -16.48
C TYR A 452 -23.35 -15.93 -16.04
N ALA A 453 -23.79 -16.05 -14.79
CA ALA A 453 -24.82 -15.16 -14.25
C ALA A 453 -24.31 -13.72 -14.16
N VAL A 454 -23.05 -13.52 -13.75
CA VAL A 454 -22.41 -12.19 -13.74
C VAL A 454 -22.44 -11.57 -15.14
N TRP A 455 -21.91 -12.25 -16.15
CA TRP A 455 -21.95 -11.78 -17.54
C TRP A 455 -23.38 -11.49 -18.01
N ARG A 456 -24.31 -12.43 -17.79
CA ARG A 456 -25.70 -12.31 -18.26
C ARG A 456 -26.39 -11.09 -17.67
N ASP A 457 -26.16 -10.82 -16.39
CA ASP A 457 -26.82 -9.75 -15.67
C ASP A 457 -26.26 -8.36 -16.08
N HIS A 458 -25.07 -8.31 -16.67
CA HIS A 458 -24.43 -7.09 -17.21
C HIS A 458 -24.48 -6.97 -18.74
N PHE A 459 -25.00 -7.99 -19.45
CA PHE A 459 -25.04 -8.02 -20.92
C PHE A 459 -25.77 -6.82 -21.53
N GLY A 460 -25.12 -6.15 -22.46
CA GLY A 460 -25.65 -4.95 -23.11
C GLY A 460 -25.51 -3.67 -22.28
N GLY A 461 -24.81 -3.73 -21.14
CA GLY A 461 -24.25 -2.57 -20.46
C GLY A 461 -23.35 -1.79 -21.43
N ARG A 462 -23.52 -0.48 -21.49
CA ARG A 462 -22.71 0.40 -22.34
C ARG A 462 -21.63 1.05 -21.49
N SER A 463 -20.38 0.95 -21.92
CA SER A 463 -19.36 1.95 -21.59
C SER A 463 -19.84 3.32 -22.08
N LEU A 464 -19.72 4.35 -21.23
CA LEU A 464 -19.87 5.72 -21.69
C LEU A 464 -18.69 6.02 -22.63
N PRO A 465 -18.90 6.72 -23.75
CA PRO A 465 -17.79 7.05 -24.64
C PRO A 465 -16.75 7.84 -23.85
N ALA A 466 -15.48 7.40 -23.94
CA ALA A 466 -14.35 8.07 -23.31
C ALA A 466 -14.46 9.58 -23.46
N ALA A 467 -14.44 10.30 -22.34
CA ALA A 467 -14.39 11.76 -22.38
C ALA A 467 -13.13 12.15 -23.16
N ALA A 468 -13.31 12.84 -24.29
CA ALA A 468 -12.18 13.31 -25.08
C ALA A 468 -11.30 14.20 -24.22
N VAL A 469 -10.15 13.67 -23.77
CA VAL A 469 -9.11 14.44 -23.09
C VAL A 469 -8.66 15.53 -24.07
N PRO A 470 -8.76 16.83 -23.73
CA PRO A 470 -8.23 17.88 -24.57
C PRO A 470 -6.70 17.72 -24.61
N GLY A 471 -6.18 17.20 -25.72
CA GLY A 471 -4.73 17.05 -25.91
C GLY A 471 -3.99 18.37 -25.69
N PRO A 472 -2.72 18.34 -25.22
CA PRO A 472 -1.96 19.55 -24.94
C PRO A 472 -1.79 20.40 -26.21
N SER A 473 -2.54 21.51 -26.24
CA SER A 473 -2.25 22.76 -26.95
C SER A 473 -1.80 22.66 -28.41
N SER A 474 -2.77 22.62 -29.34
CA SER A 474 -2.58 23.13 -30.71
C SER A 474 -2.46 24.68 -30.79
N LEU A 475 -2.07 25.35 -29.69
CA LEU A 475 -1.97 26.82 -29.61
C LEU A 475 -0.62 27.40 -30.05
N ALA A 476 0.31 26.58 -30.56
CA ALA A 476 1.63 27.07 -30.99
C ALA A 476 1.72 27.56 -32.46
N LEU A 477 0.63 27.61 -33.24
CA LEU A 477 0.69 27.93 -34.68
C LEU A 477 0.07 29.26 -35.14
N ILE A 478 -0.32 30.18 -34.23
CA ILE A 478 -0.86 31.51 -34.63
C ILE A 478 0.00 32.67 -34.06
N GLY A 479 1.24 32.39 -33.65
CA GLY A 479 2.13 33.35 -33.00
C GLY A 479 3.29 33.92 -33.83
N LEU A 480 3.31 33.79 -35.16
CA LEU A 480 4.39 34.36 -36.01
C LEU A 480 3.84 34.91 -37.35
N ALA A 481 2.96 35.91 -37.28
CA ALA A 481 2.56 36.67 -38.46
C ALA A 481 2.19 38.13 -38.11
N SER A 482 2.99 38.83 -37.30
CA SER A 482 2.83 40.28 -37.10
C SER A 482 4.08 40.96 -36.54
N LEU A 483 5.23 40.78 -37.17
CA LEU A 483 6.38 41.68 -37.01
C LEU A 483 7.08 41.80 -38.37
N GLY A 484 6.58 42.68 -39.22
CA GLY A 484 7.12 42.81 -40.57
C GLY A 484 6.53 43.97 -41.35
N CYS A 485 6.37 45.16 -40.75
CA CYS A 485 6.21 46.36 -41.55
C CYS A 485 6.48 47.65 -40.76
N TRP A 486 7.35 48.48 -41.35
CA TRP A 486 7.68 49.88 -41.05
C TRP A 486 8.78 50.18 -40.02
N ALA A 487 10.03 50.29 -40.50
CA ALA A 487 10.70 51.60 -40.64
C ALA A 487 12.15 51.46 -41.18
N ARG A 488 12.37 51.80 -42.45
CA ARG A 488 13.62 52.42 -42.92
C ARG A 488 13.29 53.49 -43.95
N VAL A 489 13.15 54.72 -43.46
CA VAL A 489 13.36 55.95 -44.25
C VAL A 489 14.80 56.37 -44.02
N GLY A 490 15.56 56.62 -45.09
CA GLY A 490 16.85 57.28 -45.00
C GLY A 490 17.69 57.29 -46.28
N ARG A 491 17.54 58.38 -47.06
CA ARG A 491 18.49 58.98 -48.03
C ARG A 491 18.61 58.23 -49.38
N SER A 492 18.43 58.86 -50.54
CA SER A 492 18.82 60.21 -51.01
C SER A 492 17.85 60.73 -52.06
#